data_AF-A0A1U9K3Z0-F1
#
_entry.id   AF-A0A1U9K3Z0-F1
#
_cell.length_a   1.000
_cell.length_b   1.000
_cell.length_c   1.000
_cell.angle_alpha   90.00
_cell.angle_beta   90.00
_cell.angle_gamma   90.00
#
_symmetry.space_group_name_H-M   'P 1'
#
loop_
_entity.id
_entity.type
_entity.pdbx_description
1 polymer ?
#
loop_
_entity_poly.entity_id
_entity_poly.type
_entity_poly.pdbx_seq_one_letter_code
_entity_poly.pdbx_strand_id
1 'polypeptide(L)'
;MAVFYGLISGFFIVLGIFRLQEAPAAAIHNFLIGLYFFMTLYALIGKPFPRRAHMALAVGLLGDAGLQFYVQDVLSGVISLLFAYFAYIDRNRFASS
;
A
#
# COMPACT_ATOMS: atom_id res chain seq x y z
N MET A 1 10.18 -5.32 -15.24
CA MET A 1 9.00 -4.83 -14.48
C MET A 1 8.90 -5.47 -13.11
N ALA A 2 8.72 -6.79 -12.96
CA ALA A 2 8.57 -7.44 -11.66
C ALA A 2 9.68 -7.10 -10.62
N VAL A 3 10.96 -7.11 -11.02
CA VAL A 3 12.08 -6.77 -10.13
C VAL A 3 11.95 -5.36 -9.54
N PHE A 4 11.47 -4.39 -10.32
CA PHE A 4 11.29 -3.01 -9.88
C PHE A 4 10.22 -2.90 -8.79
N TYR A 5 9.06 -3.55 -8.98
CA TYR A 5 8.01 -3.61 -7.96
C TYR A 5 8.48 -4.33 -6.69
N GLY A 6 9.29 -5.38 -6.83
CA GLY A 6 9.91 -6.07 -5.69
C GLY A 6 10.87 -5.17 -4.91
N LEU A 7 11.73 -4.42 -5.60
CA LEU A 7 12.65 -3.47 -4.95
C LEU A 7 11.90 -2.34 -4.24
N ILE A 8 10.86 -1.79 -4.87
CA ILE A 8 10.03 -0.75 -4.24
C ILE A 8 9.34 -1.30 -2.99
N SER A 9 8.70 -2.46 -3.10
CA SER A 9 8.02 -3.10 -1.98
C SER A 9 8.98 -3.34 -0.82
N GLY A 10 10.16 -3.93 -1.10
CA GLY A 10 11.20 -4.16 -0.10
C GLY A 10 11.71 -2.86 0.54
N PHE A 11 11.95 -1.81 -0.26
CA PHE A 11 12.37 -0.50 0.24
C PHE A 11 11.36 0.08 1.22
N PHE A 12 10.08 0.08 0.87
CA PHE A 12 9.02 0.62 1.75
C PHE A 12 8.84 -0.21 3.02
N ILE A 13 8.98 -1.54 2.95
CA ILE A 13 8.94 -2.41 4.14
C ILE A 13 10.11 -2.08 5.07
N VAL A 14 11.34 -1.99 4.55
CA VAL A 14 12.52 -1.67 5.34
C VAL A 14 12.41 -0.27 5.97
N LEU A 15 11.93 0.71 5.20
CA LEU A 15 11.68 2.07 5.70
C LEU A 15 10.63 2.08 6.82
N GLY A 16 9.57 1.27 6.70
CA GLY A 16 8.56 1.10 7.74
C GLY A 16 9.14 0.52 9.03
N ILE A 17 10.03 -0.47 8.94
CA ILE A 17 10.70 -1.08 10.11
C ILE A 17 11.54 -0.04 10.85
N PHE A 18 12.34 0.76 10.12
CA PHE A 18 13.16 1.80 10.75
C PHE A 18 12.32 2.89 11.43
N ARG A 19 11.14 3.22 10.88
CA ARG A 19 10.26 4.26 11.43
C ARG A 19 9.32 3.76 12.53
N LEU A 20 9.30 2.46 12.83
CA LEU A 20 8.29 1.85 13.70
C LEU A 20 8.28 2.46 15.12
N GLN A 21 9.47 2.81 15.64
CA GLN A 21 9.61 3.36 16.99
C GLN A 21 9.46 4.88 17.04
N GLU A 22 10.00 5.59 16.05
CA GLU A 22 10.07 7.05 16.06
C GLU A 22 8.81 7.71 15.49
N ALA A 23 8.22 7.10 14.46
CA ALA A 23 7.09 7.65 13.72
C ALA A 23 6.13 6.53 13.28
N PRO A 24 5.35 5.95 14.21
CA PRO A 24 4.51 4.79 13.96
C PRO A 24 3.46 5.04 12.85
N ALA A 25 2.93 6.26 12.79
CA ALA A 25 2.06 6.72 11.70
C ALA A 25 2.74 6.57 10.33
N ALA A 26 3.96 7.10 10.19
CA ALA A 26 4.72 7.01 8.95
C ALA A 26 5.17 5.57 8.65
N ALA A 27 5.37 4.74 9.67
CA ALA A 27 5.68 3.32 9.48
C ALA A 27 4.49 2.57 8.86
N ILE A 28 3.28 2.76 9.39
CA ILE A 28 2.04 2.18 8.86
C ILE A 28 1.83 2.59 7.40
N HIS A 29 2.00 3.88 7.10
CA HIS A 29 1.96 4.40 5.74
C HIS A 29 2.89 3.62 4.81
N ASN A 30 4.17 3.52 5.19
CA ASN A 30 5.17 2.83 4.38
C ASN A 30 4.82 1.35 4.19
N PHE A 31 4.33 0.66 5.22
CA PHE A 31 3.92 -0.74 5.08
C PHE A 31 2.75 -0.92 4.12
N LEU A 32 1.75 -0.05 4.16
CA LEU A 32 0.59 -0.15 3.27
C LEU A 32 0.97 0.14 1.82
N ILE A 33 1.83 1.13 1.58
CA ILE A 33 2.39 1.40 0.24
C ILE A 33 3.22 0.20 -0.24
N GLY A 34 4.09 -0.35 0.62
CA GLY A 34 4.89 -1.54 0.31
C GLY A 34 4.02 -2.77 -0.01
N LEU A 35 2.91 -2.94 0.73
CA LEU A 35 1.93 -4.00 0.52
C LEU A 35 1.18 -3.82 -0.81
N TYR A 36 0.84 -2.60 -1.20
CA TYR A 36 0.25 -2.33 -2.52
C TYR A 36 1.17 -2.82 -3.64
N PHE A 37 2.44 -2.40 -3.64
CA PHE A 37 3.39 -2.83 -4.66
C PHE A 37 3.65 -4.33 -4.63
N PHE A 38 3.64 -4.95 -3.44
CA PHE A 38 3.73 -6.40 -3.30
C PHE A 38 2.56 -7.12 -3.96
N MET A 39 1.33 -6.67 -3.72
CA MET A 39 0.14 -7.25 -4.33
C MET A 39 0.14 -7.07 -5.85
N THR A 40 0.55 -5.90 -6.35
CA THR A 40 0.73 -5.65 -7.78
C THR A 40 1.79 -6.56 -8.40
N LEU A 41 2.93 -6.78 -7.73
CA LEU A 41 3.97 -7.71 -8.17
C LEU A 41 3.41 -9.12 -8.37
N TYR A 42 2.66 -9.63 -7.39
CA TYR A 42 2.07 -10.96 -7.45
C TYR A 42 1.03 -11.10 -8.55
N ALA A 43 0.22 -10.07 -8.78
CA ALA A 43 -0.69 -10.01 -9.92
C ALA A 43 0.08 -10.08 -11.26
N LEU A 44 1.20 -9.36 -11.39
CA LEU A 44 2.03 -9.36 -12.60
C LEU A 44 2.75 -10.69 -12.86
N ILE A 45 3.03 -11.48 -11.82
CA ILE A 45 3.63 -12.83 -11.92
C ILE A 45 2.55 -13.91 -12.15
N GLY A 46 1.28 -13.53 -12.28
CA GLY A 46 0.18 -14.45 -12.56
C GLY A 46 -0.36 -15.18 -11.32
N LYS A 47 -0.06 -14.69 -10.11
CA LYS A 47 -0.60 -15.20 -8.84
C LYS A 47 -1.37 -14.08 -8.13
N PRO A 48 -2.48 -13.59 -8.71
CA PRO A 48 -3.22 -12.48 -8.13
C PRO A 48 -3.81 -12.83 -6.76
N PHE A 49 -3.88 -11.82 -5.91
CA PHE A 49 -4.58 -11.92 -4.63
C PHE A 49 -6.11 -11.89 -4.82
N PRO A 50 -6.88 -12.46 -3.88
CA PRO A 50 -8.33 -12.42 -3.95
C PRO A 50 -8.87 -11.00 -3.84
N ARG A 51 -10.04 -10.74 -4.43
CA ARG A 51 -10.70 -9.43 -4.43
C ARG A 51 -10.85 -8.81 -3.04
N ARG A 52 -11.05 -9.65 -2.02
CA ARG A 52 -11.15 -9.24 -0.61
C ARG A 52 -9.85 -8.63 -0.09
N ALA A 53 -8.68 -9.13 -0.52
CA ALA A 53 -7.40 -8.56 -0.13
C ALA A 53 -7.22 -7.15 -0.71
N HIS A 54 -7.60 -6.93 -1.98
CA HIS A 54 -7.56 -5.60 -2.58
C HIS A 54 -8.50 -4.62 -1.86
N MET A 55 -9.69 -5.09 -1.48
CA MET A 55 -10.64 -4.30 -0.69
C MET A 55 -10.08 -3.95 0.70
N ALA A 56 -9.48 -4.93 1.40
CA ALA A 56 -8.86 -4.72 2.70
C ALA A 56 -7.71 -3.71 2.61
N LEU A 57 -6.87 -3.81 1.58
CA LEU A 57 -5.81 -2.85 1.32
C LEU A 57 -6.36 -1.44 1.04
N ALA A 58 -7.39 -1.33 0.19
CA ALA A 58 -8.01 -0.04 -0.12
C ALA A 58 -8.59 0.63 1.14
N VAL A 59 -9.28 -0.14 1.99
CA VAL A 59 -9.80 0.37 3.27
C VAL A 59 -8.67 0.74 4.23
N GLY A 60 -7.62 -0.07 4.30
CA GLY A 60 -6.43 0.22 5.11
C GLY A 60 -5.74 1.53 4.69
N LEU A 61 -5.54 1.72 3.39
CA LEU A 61 -4.97 2.95 2.82
C LEU A 61 -5.89 4.17 3.02
N LEU A 62 -7.21 3.98 2.97
CA LEU A 62 -8.16 5.06 3.27
C LEU A 62 -8.09 5.48 4.75
N GLY A 63 -8.00 4.50 5.65
CA GLY A 63 -7.78 4.76 7.07
C GLY A 63 -6.45 5.45 7.33
N ASP A 64 -5.38 5.00 6.67
CA ASP A 64 -4.07 5.62 6.75
C ASP A 64 -4.08 7.06 6.21
N ALA A 65 -4.79 7.35 5.11
CA ALA A 65 -4.94 8.71 4.61
C ALA A 65 -5.49 9.65 5.69
N GLY A 66 -6.56 9.24 6.38
CA GLY A 66 -7.12 9.98 7.51
C GLY A 66 -6.12 10.19 8.65
N LEU A 67 -5.34 9.15 8.97
CA LEU A 67 -4.30 9.21 9.99
C LEU A 67 -3.14 10.14 9.62
N GLN A 68 -2.67 10.10 8.36
CA GLN A 68 -1.60 10.99 7.88
C GLN A 68 -2.05 12.44 7.85
N PHE A 69 -3.27 12.73 7.37
CA PHE A 69 -3.82 14.08 7.38
C PHE A 69 -3.88 14.69 8.79
N TYR A 70 -4.07 13.85 9.81
CA TYR A 70 -4.19 14.30 11.20
C TYR A 70 -2.84 14.37 11.93
N VAL A 71 -1.92 13.43 11.69
CA VAL A 71 -0.72 13.22 12.53
C VAL A 71 0.58 13.72 11.89
N GLN A 72 0.71 13.63 10.56
CA GLN A 72 1.99 13.84 9.88
C GLN A 72 1.93 15.02 8.92
N ASP A 73 1.52 14.77 7.69
CA ASP A 73 1.55 15.77 6.63
C ASP A 73 0.49 15.49 5.56
N VAL A 74 0.04 16.57 4.92
CA VAL A 74 -1.02 16.53 3.91
C VAL A 74 -0.61 15.71 2.69
N LEU A 75 0.67 15.74 2.31
CA LEU A 75 1.14 15.04 1.12
C LEU A 75 1.05 13.53 1.30
N SER A 76 1.51 13.00 2.44
CA SER A 76 1.39 11.58 2.82
C SER A 76 -0.07 11.13 2.83
N GLY A 77 -0.98 11.96 3.35
CA GLY A 77 -2.42 11.67 3.31
C GLY A 77 -2.99 11.62 1.89
N VAL A 78 -2.59 12.53 1.01
CA VAL A 78 -2.99 12.50 -0.40
C VAL A 78 -2.44 11.26 -1.10
N ILE A 79 -1.18 10.90 -0.84
CA ILE A 79 -0.56 9.69 -1.39
C ILE A 79 -1.39 8.46 -0.99
N SER A 80 -1.67 8.26 0.29
CA SER A 80 -2.49 7.14 0.75
C SER A 80 -3.88 7.12 0.13
N LEU A 81 -4.50 8.28 -0.04
CA LEU A 81 -5.82 8.37 -0.68
C LEU A 81 -5.78 7.94 -2.15
N LEU A 82 -4.76 8.36 -2.90
CA LEU A 82 -4.58 7.94 -4.29
C LEU A 82 -4.34 6.43 -4.40
N PHE A 83 -3.48 5.88 -3.54
CA PHE A 83 -3.22 4.44 -3.51
C PHE A 83 -4.46 3.65 -3.07
N ALA A 84 -5.29 4.17 -2.15
CA ALA A 84 -6.57 3.57 -1.80
C ALA A 84 -7.49 3.46 -3.01
N TYR A 85 -7.57 4.53 -3.81
CA TYR A 85 -8.34 4.56 -5.05
C TYR A 85 -7.81 3.57 -6.09
N PHE A 86 -6.48 3.48 -6.28
CA PHE A 86 -5.89 2.51 -7.19
C PHE A 86 -6.14 1.06 -6.74
N ALA A 87 -5.94 0.75 -5.45
CA ALA A 87 -6.25 -0.56 -4.90
C ALA A 87 -7.73 -0.95 -5.12
N TYR A 88 -8.64 0.02 -5.00
CA TYR A 88 -10.05 -0.17 -5.28
C TYR A 88 -10.35 -0.45 -6.76
N ILE A 89 -9.70 0.23 -7.70
CA ILE A 89 -9.87 -0.05 -9.13
C ILE A 89 -9.25 -1.40 -9.49
N ASP A 90 -8.06 -1.68 -8.99
CA ASP A 90 -7.29 -2.89 -9.29
C ASP A 90 -8.04 -4.16 -8.88
N ARG A 91 -8.93 -4.08 -7.88
CA ARG A 91 -9.83 -5.18 -7.51
C ARG A 91 -10.69 -5.70 -8.68
N ASN A 92 -10.94 -4.88 -9.70
CA ASN A 92 -11.75 -5.24 -10.86
C ASN A 92 -10.90 -5.68 -12.05
N ARG A 93 -9.60 -5.33 -12.06
CA ARG A 93 -8.66 -5.62 -13.15
C ARG A 93 -7.74 -6.81 -12.88
N PHE A 94 -7.30 -6.97 -11.63
CA PHE A 94 -6.23 -7.89 -11.27
C PHE A 94 -6.63 -8.92 -10.22
N ALA A 95 -7.80 -8.80 -9.60
CA ALA A 95 -8.20 -9.75 -8.57
C ALA A 95 -8.62 -11.11 -9.16
N SER A 96 -8.29 -12.19 -8.45
CA SER A 96 -8.92 -13.48 -8.70
C SER A 96 -10.38 -13.45 -8.21
N SER A 97 -11.26 -14.16 -8.93
CA SER A 97 -12.68 -14.33 -8.63
C SER A 97 -12.93 -14.88 -7.24
#